data_AF-A0A059GAI3-F1
#
_entry.id   AF-A0A059GAI3-F1
#
_cell.length_a   1.000
_cell.length_b   1.000
_cell.length_c   1.000
_cell.angle_alpha   90.00
_cell.angle_beta   90.00
_cell.angle_gamma   90.00
#
_symmetry.space_group_name_H-M   'P 1'
#
loop_
_entity.id
_entity.type
_entity.pdbx_description
1 polymer ?
#
loop_
_entity_poly.entity_id
_entity_poly.type
_entity_poly.pdbx_seq_one_letter_code
_entity_poly.pdbx_strand_id
1 'polypeptide(L)'
;MRILALPFLLFAAGLSASAQTAPEVVKVEAILPDPQGDEMEPAPALELIEDHSVVLLDLTMSVEAYPSFENADGTYSTLDGDCEFGPMEGVRMMSVPTGSNHLLLNIRPGDPSQFAANSVSCDYMPSLQIGENIGQVVKVRGCYLANYHSIPTAAMYVLNPLPASACGLTQ
;
A
#
# COMPACT_ATOMS: atom_id res chain seq x y z
N MET A 1 67.04 36.92 -5.41
CA MET A 1 66.10 35.78 -5.24
C MET A 1 64.70 36.32 -5.15
N ARG A 2 63.82 35.85 -6.04
CA ARG A 2 62.37 36.09 -6.11
C ARG A 2 61.70 35.57 -4.84
N ILE A 3 60.65 36.23 -4.35
CA ILE A 3 59.42 35.55 -3.89
C ILE A 3 58.21 36.42 -4.29
N LEU A 4 57.40 35.85 -5.19
CA LEU A 4 56.13 36.40 -5.68
C LEU A 4 55.04 36.31 -4.61
N ALA A 5 54.11 37.27 -4.68
CA ALA A 5 52.84 37.28 -3.98
C ALA A 5 51.94 36.08 -4.34
N LEU A 6 51.11 35.64 -3.40
CA LEU A 6 49.92 34.83 -3.68
C LEU A 6 48.78 35.22 -2.71
N PRO A 7 47.69 35.84 -3.18
CA PRO A 7 46.48 35.99 -2.38
C PRO A 7 45.65 34.70 -2.49
N PHE A 8 45.36 34.09 -1.35
CA PHE A 8 44.56 32.88 -1.23
C PHE A 8 43.07 33.26 -1.38
N LEU A 9 42.52 33.05 -2.58
CA LEU A 9 41.09 33.21 -2.87
C LEU A 9 40.30 32.07 -2.20
N LEU A 10 39.59 32.40 -1.12
CA LEU A 10 38.56 31.54 -0.50
C LEU A 10 37.35 31.44 -1.45
N PHE A 11 37.28 30.36 -2.22
CA PHE A 11 36.06 29.95 -2.92
C PHE A 11 35.11 29.30 -1.90
N ALA A 12 34.19 30.09 -1.34
CA ALA A 12 33.04 29.56 -0.62
C ALA A 12 32.02 29.04 -1.64
N ALA A 13 32.11 27.75 -1.99
CA ALA A 13 31.06 27.08 -2.75
C ALA A 13 29.84 26.92 -1.83
N GLY A 14 28.87 27.83 -1.98
CA GLY A 14 27.54 27.68 -1.40
C GLY A 14 26.88 26.45 -2.00
N LEU A 15 26.81 25.36 -1.24
CA LEU A 15 25.93 24.24 -1.52
C LEU A 15 24.49 24.72 -1.35
N SER A 16 23.86 25.07 -2.46
CA SER A 16 22.41 25.20 -2.55
C SER A 16 21.81 23.82 -2.32
N ALA A 17 21.47 23.51 -1.06
CA ALA A 17 20.64 22.37 -0.75
C ALA A 17 19.25 22.63 -1.33
N SER A 18 18.94 22.00 -2.45
CA SER A 18 17.59 21.92 -2.98
C SER A 18 16.72 21.27 -1.89
N ALA A 19 15.86 22.06 -1.23
CA ALA A 19 14.82 21.51 -0.38
C ALA A 19 13.87 20.71 -1.29
N GLN A 20 14.12 19.40 -1.42
CA GLN A 20 13.14 18.48 -1.98
C GLN A 20 11.96 18.47 -1.01
N THR A 21 10.84 19.06 -1.43
CA THR A 21 9.56 18.91 -0.76
C THR A 21 9.33 17.41 -0.56
N ALA A 22 9.06 16.99 0.68
CA ALA A 22 8.72 15.59 0.95
C ALA A 22 7.54 15.19 0.05
N PRO A 23 7.57 13.99 -0.55
CA PRO A 23 6.45 13.52 -1.37
C PRO A 23 5.17 13.55 -0.54
N GLU A 24 4.08 14.04 -1.15
CA GLU A 24 2.77 14.08 -0.51
C GLU A 24 2.30 12.64 -0.24
N VAL A 25 1.91 12.38 1.01
CA VAL A 25 1.44 11.06 1.44
C VAL A 25 -0.08 11.03 1.30
N VAL A 26 -0.57 10.20 0.40
CA VAL A 26 -2.00 9.93 0.19
C VAL A 26 -2.47 8.93 1.24
N LYS A 27 -3.48 9.28 2.03
CA LYS A 27 -4.10 8.37 2.99
C LYS A 27 -5.29 7.67 2.34
N VAL A 28 -5.28 6.35 2.36
CA VAL A 28 -6.34 5.51 1.79
C VAL A 28 -6.88 4.61 2.88
N GLU A 29 -8.09 4.92 3.34
CA GLU A 29 -8.80 4.16 4.36
C GLU A 29 -10.15 3.69 3.79
N ALA A 30 -10.37 2.37 3.73
CA ALA A 30 -11.58 1.81 3.13
C ALA A 30 -11.97 0.46 3.74
N ILE A 31 -13.27 0.15 3.64
CA ILE A 31 -13.85 -1.16 3.91
C ILE A 31 -14.36 -1.73 2.59
N LEU A 32 -14.08 -3.01 2.31
CA LEU A 32 -14.54 -3.71 1.13
C LEU A 32 -15.44 -4.91 1.48
N PRO A 33 -16.51 -5.18 0.71
CA PRO A 33 -17.04 -4.28 -0.32
C PRO A 33 -17.51 -2.96 0.32
N ASP A 34 -17.59 -1.88 -0.46
CA ASP A 34 -18.00 -0.58 0.08
C ASP A 34 -19.45 -0.69 0.59
N PRO A 35 -19.70 -0.53 1.90
CA PRO A 35 -21.05 -0.66 2.46
C PRO A 35 -22.01 0.42 1.97
N GLN A 36 -21.50 1.50 1.36
CA GLN A 36 -22.27 2.63 0.82
C GLN A 36 -22.09 2.80 -0.69
N GLY A 37 -21.31 1.93 -1.34
CA GLY A 37 -20.93 2.07 -2.74
C GLY A 37 -22.02 1.64 -3.71
N ASP A 38 -21.98 2.21 -4.91
CA ASP A 38 -22.75 1.72 -6.05
C ASP A 38 -22.12 0.42 -6.58
N GLU A 39 -22.94 -0.46 -7.16
CA GLU A 39 -22.43 -1.67 -7.80
C GLU A 39 -21.46 -1.31 -8.94
N MET A 40 -20.32 -2.01 -8.99
CA MET A 40 -19.27 -1.88 -10.03
C MET A 40 -18.37 -0.62 -9.96
N GLU A 41 -18.52 0.21 -8.93
CA GLU A 41 -17.63 1.33 -8.65
C GLU A 41 -16.69 1.00 -7.47
N PRO A 42 -15.43 1.48 -7.48
CA PRO A 42 -14.52 1.26 -6.37
C PRO A 42 -14.93 2.13 -5.18
N ALA A 43 -14.53 1.73 -3.97
CA ALA A 43 -14.65 2.61 -2.82
C ALA A 43 -13.93 3.96 -3.10
N PRO A 44 -14.56 5.14 -2.85
CA PRO A 44 -14.00 6.43 -3.26
C PRO A 44 -12.57 6.72 -2.77
N ALA A 45 -12.17 6.14 -1.63
CA ALA A 45 -10.81 6.29 -1.12
C ALA A 45 -9.74 5.63 -2.02
N LEU A 46 -10.10 4.57 -2.75
CA LEU A 46 -9.19 3.87 -3.67
C LEU A 46 -8.88 4.70 -4.92
N GLU A 47 -9.79 5.60 -5.32
CA GLU A 47 -9.60 6.50 -6.46
C GLU A 47 -8.56 7.59 -6.19
N LEU A 48 -8.23 7.84 -4.92
CA LEU A 48 -7.19 8.78 -4.52
C LEU A 48 -5.78 8.28 -4.85
N ILE A 49 -5.63 6.98 -5.17
CA ILE A 49 -4.33 6.40 -5.51
C ILE A 49 -3.92 6.90 -6.90
N GLU A 50 -2.83 7.64 -6.94
CA GLU A 50 -2.22 8.12 -8.17
C GLU A 50 -0.87 7.43 -8.44
N ASP A 51 -0.45 7.43 -9.70
CA ASP A 51 0.85 6.88 -10.09
C ASP A 51 2.01 7.58 -9.34
N HIS A 52 2.98 6.80 -8.88
CA HIS A 52 4.14 7.25 -8.09
C HIS A 52 3.82 7.99 -6.77
N SER A 53 2.57 7.94 -6.29
CA SER A 53 2.21 8.47 -4.98
C SER A 53 2.68 7.58 -3.84
N VAL A 54 3.01 8.19 -2.69
CA VAL A 54 3.25 7.47 -1.43
C VAL A 54 1.89 7.28 -0.76
N VAL A 55 1.51 6.03 -0.53
CA VAL A 55 0.21 5.64 0.01
C VAL A 55 0.37 5.11 1.43
N LEU A 56 -0.29 5.76 2.39
CA LEU A 56 -0.54 5.21 3.71
C LEU A 56 -1.90 4.49 3.68
N LEU A 57 -1.87 3.16 3.70
CA LEU A 57 -3.03 2.30 3.52
C LEU A 57 -3.56 1.77 4.86
N ASP A 58 -4.88 1.83 5.04
CA ASP A 58 -5.63 1.02 6.02
C ASP A 58 -6.87 0.44 5.34
N LEU A 59 -6.74 -0.77 4.79
CA LEU A 59 -7.79 -1.46 4.05
C LEU A 59 -8.35 -2.63 4.85
N THR A 60 -9.66 -2.67 5.02
CA THR A 60 -10.36 -3.78 5.67
C THR A 60 -11.25 -4.49 4.66
N MET A 61 -11.18 -5.81 4.57
CA MET A 61 -11.94 -6.62 3.62
C MET A 61 -12.78 -7.64 4.40
N SER A 62 -14.09 -7.58 4.24
CA SER A 62 -15.01 -8.62 4.73
C SER A 62 -14.91 -9.90 3.89
N VAL A 63 -15.53 -10.98 4.36
CA VAL A 63 -15.56 -12.28 3.67
C VAL A 63 -16.03 -12.22 2.22
N GLU A 64 -16.93 -11.30 1.87
CA GLU A 64 -17.43 -11.14 0.50
C GLU A 64 -16.40 -10.51 -0.44
N ALA A 65 -15.38 -9.85 0.11
CA ALA A 65 -14.32 -9.17 -0.62
C ALA A 65 -12.93 -9.63 -0.19
N TYR A 66 -12.78 -10.89 0.24
CA TYR A 66 -11.47 -11.44 0.55
C TYR A 66 -10.55 -11.41 -0.68
N PRO A 67 -9.28 -11.02 -0.49
CA PRO A 67 -8.36 -10.96 -1.60
C PRO A 67 -7.95 -12.35 -2.06
N SER A 68 -7.46 -12.43 -3.29
CA SER A 68 -6.73 -13.60 -3.78
C SER A 68 -5.24 -13.44 -3.51
N PHE A 69 -4.59 -14.49 -3.02
CA PHE A 69 -3.18 -14.48 -2.62
C PHE A 69 -2.32 -15.20 -3.66
N GLU A 70 -1.15 -14.64 -3.98
CA GLU A 70 -0.17 -15.25 -4.86
C GLU A 70 0.57 -16.40 -4.14
N ASN A 71 0.52 -17.59 -4.72
CA ASN A 71 1.20 -18.79 -4.27
C ASN A 71 2.69 -18.81 -4.66
N ALA A 72 3.45 -19.76 -4.11
CA ALA A 72 4.87 -19.93 -4.43
C ALA A 72 5.13 -20.16 -5.93
N ASP A 73 4.22 -20.84 -6.62
CA ASP A 73 4.27 -21.17 -8.05
C ASP A 73 3.73 -20.07 -8.98
N GLY A 74 3.29 -18.93 -8.42
CA GLY A 74 2.73 -17.81 -9.18
C GLY A 74 1.25 -17.96 -9.54
N THR A 75 0.58 -19.03 -9.07
CA THR A 75 -0.88 -19.13 -9.12
C THR A 75 -1.53 -18.27 -8.03
N TYR A 76 -2.85 -18.11 -8.09
CA TYR A 76 -3.62 -17.37 -7.08
C TYR A 76 -4.67 -18.28 -6.45
N SER A 77 -4.85 -18.14 -5.13
CA SER A 77 -5.91 -18.80 -4.38
C SER A 77 -6.58 -17.83 -3.41
N THR A 78 -7.86 -18.04 -3.18
CA THR A 78 -8.62 -17.35 -2.13
C THR A 78 -8.39 -18.01 -0.78
N LEU A 79 -8.80 -17.34 0.30
CA LEU A 79 -8.95 -18.01 1.59
C LEU A 79 -10.16 -18.95 1.51
N ASP A 80 -9.91 -20.24 1.74
CA ASP A 80 -10.97 -21.24 1.85
C ASP A 80 -11.52 -21.23 3.28
N GLY A 81 -12.67 -20.57 3.47
CA GLY A 81 -13.33 -20.48 4.78
C GLY A 81 -12.78 -19.36 5.66
N ASP A 82 -12.76 -19.62 6.97
CA ASP A 82 -12.29 -18.68 7.99
C ASP A 82 -10.74 -18.61 8.03
N CYS A 83 -10.19 -17.42 8.23
CA CYS A 83 -8.76 -17.23 8.45
C CYS A 83 -8.38 -17.36 9.94
N GLU A 84 -7.13 -17.77 10.21
CA GLU A 84 -6.60 -17.77 11.57
C GLU A 84 -6.35 -16.33 12.03
N PHE A 85 -6.96 -15.93 13.15
CA PHE A 85 -6.80 -14.58 13.70
C PHE A 85 -5.34 -14.24 14.00
N GLY A 86 -4.93 -13.04 13.60
CA GLY A 86 -3.59 -12.52 13.79
C GLY A 86 -2.86 -12.25 12.47
N PRO A 87 -1.54 -11.97 12.53
CA PRO A 87 -0.73 -11.70 11.35
C PRO A 87 -0.70 -12.90 10.40
N MET A 88 -0.85 -12.64 9.10
CA MET A 88 -0.70 -13.64 8.06
C MET A 88 0.73 -13.65 7.56
N GLU A 89 1.41 -14.79 7.70
CA GLU A 89 2.80 -14.95 7.27
C GLU A 89 2.91 -15.37 5.79
N GLY A 90 4.05 -15.05 5.16
CA GLY A 90 4.37 -15.54 3.81
C GLY A 90 3.57 -14.92 2.67
N VAL A 91 2.78 -13.86 2.92
CA VAL A 91 2.01 -13.18 1.87
C VAL A 91 2.96 -12.46 0.90
N ARG A 92 3.05 -12.97 -0.33
CA ARG A 92 3.92 -12.41 -1.38
C ARG A 92 3.27 -11.24 -2.10
N MET A 93 2.05 -11.46 -2.55
CA MET A 93 1.19 -10.48 -3.20
C MET A 93 -0.26 -10.87 -2.94
N MET A 94 -1.13 -9.87 -2.93
CA MET A 94 -2.56 -10.04 -2.94
C MET A 94 -3.20 -9.21 -4.05
N SER A 95 -4.21 -9.78 -4.69
CA SER A 95 -5.12 -9.10 -5.62
C SER A 95 -6.41 -8.77 -4.87
N VAL A 96 -6.71 -7.48 -4.75
CA VAL A 96 -7.83 -6.94 -3.97
C VAL A 96 -9.05 -6.81 -4.87
N PRO A 97 -10.21 -7.38 -4.49
CA PRO A 97 -11.47 -7.18 -5.20
C PRO A 97 -12.03 -5.82 -4.83
N THR A 98 -11.68 -4.81 -5.61
CA THR A 98 -12.06 -3.40 -5.40
C THR A 98 -13.56 -3.14 -5.56
N GLY A 99 -14.31 -4.11 -6.08
CA GLY A 99 -15.69 -3.95 -6.52
C GLY A 99 -15.82 -3.33 -7.92
N SER A 100 -14.72 -2.85 -8.51
CA SER A 100 -14.69 -2.12 -9.78
C SER A 100 -14.24 -3.00 -10.96
N ASN A 101 -14.84 -2.74 -12.13
CA ASN A 101 -14.38 -3.32 -13.40
C ASN A 101 -13.26 -2.50 -14.08
N HIS A 102 -13.01 -1.28 -13.60
CA HIS A 102 -12.07 -0.32 -14.19
C HIS A 102 -10.90 0.02 -13.26
N LEU A 103 -10.88 -0.48 -12.02
CA LEU A 103 -9.78 -0.32 -11.08
C LEU A 103 -9.40 -1.67 -10.47
N LEU A 104 -8.17 -2.12 -10.74
CA LEU A 104 -7.57 -3.30 -10.13
C LEU A 104 -6.48 -2.87 -9.16
N LEU A 105 -6.37 -3.55 -8.01
CA LEU A 105 -5.40 -3.23 -6.98
C LEU A 105 -4.65 -4.49 -6.55
N ASN A 106 -3.33 -4.47 -6.74
CA ASN A 106 -2.43 -5.50 -6.25
C ASN A 106 -1.53 -4.91 -5.17
N ILE A 107 -1.32 -5.63 -4.07
CA ILE A 107 -0.52 -5.17 -2.94
C ILE A 107 0.58 -6.19 -2.66
N ARG A 108 1.82 -5.69 -2.53
CA ARG A 108 2.97 -6.46 -2.04
C ARG A 108 3.31 -5.96 -0.64
N PRO A 109 2.97 -6.69 0.43
CA PRO A 109 3.24 -6.23 1.81
C PRO A 109 4.74 -6.14 2.10
N GLY A 110 5.56 -6.98 1.45
CA GLY A 110 7.00 -7.06 1.66
C GLY A 110 7.38 -7.98 2.83
N ASP A 111 8.67 -8.11 3.08
CA ASP A 111 9.19 -8.85 4.24
C ASP A 111 8.95 -8.03 5.53
N PRO A 112 8.24 -8.57 6.54
CA PRO A 112 8.00 -7.87 7.80
C PRO A 112 9.28 -7.42 8.53
N SER A 113 10.41 -8.10 8.33
CA SER A 113 11.70 -7.69 8.91
C SER A 113 12.29 -6.42 8.29
N GLN A 114 11.85 -6.06 7.08
CA GLN A 114 12.29 -4.87 6.36
C GLN A 114 11.22 -3.76 6.37
N PHE A 115 9.95 -4.15 6.39
CA PHE A 115 8.80 -3.26 6.27
C PHE A 115 7.85 -3.43 7.46
N ALA A 116 8.33 -3.13 8.67
CA ALA A 116 7.59 -3.38 9.91
C ALA A 116 6.24 -2.63 10.05
N ALA A 117 6.04 -1.55 9.29
CA ALA A 117 4.74 -0.85 9.24
C ALA A 117 3.71 -1.57 8.35
N ASN A 118 4.16 -2.52 7.52
CA ASN A 118 3.32 -3.23 6.59
C ASN A 118 2.89 -4.55 7.20
N SER A 119 1.58 -4.81 7.18
CA SER A 119 1.02 -6.02 7.75
C SER A 119 -0.20 -6.47 6.98
N VAL A 120 -0.35 -7.78 6.88
CA VAL A 120 -1.59 -8.44 6.51
C VAL A 120 -2.03 -9.24 7.73
N SER A 121 -3.27 -9.09 8.15
CA SER A 121 -3.80 -9.83 9.29
C SER A 121 -5.23 -10.27 9.06
N CYS A 122 -5.62 -11.33 9.75
CA CYS A 122 -7.01 -11.69 9.95
C CYS A 122 -7.45 -11.08 11.29
N ASP A 123 -8.36 -10.13 11.24
CA ASP A 123 -8.85 -9.39 12.41
C ASP A 123 -10.31 -9.73 12.71
N TYR A 124 -10.77 -9.37 13.91
CA TYR A 124 -12.16 -9.47 14.32
C TYR A 124 -12.85 -8.11 14.25
N MET A 125 -13.93 -8.02 13.48
CA MET A 125 -14.76 -6.83 13.33
C MET A 125 -16.25 -7.22 13.31
N PRO A 126 -16.94 -7.21 14.47
CA PRO A 126 -18.32 -7.71 14.57
C PRO A 126 -19.33 -6.89 13.77
N SER A 127 -19.02 -5.64 13.46
CA SER A 127 -19.86 -4.80 12.60
C SER A 127 -19.92 -5.28 11.14
N LEU A 128 -19.01 -6.17 10.72
CA LEU A 128 -18.97 -6.78 9.39
C LEU A 128 -19.30 -8.28 9.44
N GLN A 129 -20.01 -8.70 10.48
CA GLN A 129 -20.51 -10.06 10.57
C GLN A 129 -21.62 -10.29 9.53
N ILE A 130 -21.38 -11.20 8.58
CA ILE A 130 -22.30 -11.52 7.49
C ILE A 130 -22.51 -13.03 7.43
N GLY A 131 -23.77 -13.46 7.39
CA GLY A 131 -24.14 -14.88 7.31
C GLY A 131 -23.59 -15.69 8.49
N GLU A 132 -22.89 -16.78 8.18
CA GLU A 132 -22.27 -17.69 9.16
C GLU A 132 -20.87 -17.25 9.61
N ASN A 133 -20.26 -16.26 8.93
CA ASN A 133 -18.97 -15.74 9.34
C ASN A 133 -19.10 -15.04 10.70
N ILE A 134 -18.09 -15.20 11.56
CA ILE A 134 -18.13 -14.65 12.93
C ILE A 134 -17.75 -13.16 13.00
N GLY A 135 -17.54 -12.49 11.86
CA GLY A 135 -17.00 -11.12 11.78
C GLY A 135 -15.49 -11.10 11.53
N GLN A 136 -14.96 -12.10 10.83
CA GLN A 136 -13.56 -12.12 10.40
C GLN A 136 -13.34 -11.23 9.19
N VAL A 137 -12.26 -10.46 9.22
CA VAL A 137 -11.88 -9.58 8.12
C VAL A 137 -10.40 -9.75 7.81
N VAL A 138 -10.03 -9.61 6.55
CA VAL A 138 -8.63 -9.46 6.17
C VAL A 138 -8.31 -7.96 6.22
N LYS A 139 -7.26 -7.60 6.94
CA LYS A 139 -6.80 -6.23 7.08
C LYS A 139 -5.41 -6.07 6.49
N VAL A 140 -5.23 -5.00 5.72
CA VAL A 140 -3.96 -4.66 5.08
C VAL A 140 -3.61 -3.24 5.44
N ARG A 141 -2.45 -3.09 6.08
CA ARG A 141 -1.93 -1.80 6.53
C ARG A 141 -0.53 -1.60 6.02
N GLY A 142 -0.12 -0.34 5.87
CA GLY A 142 1.28 -0.01 5.66
C GLY A 142 1.53 1.19 4.80
N CYS A 143 2.80 1.36 4.45
CA CYS A 143 3.30 2.40 3.58
C CYS A 143 3.74 1.81 2.25
N TYR A 144 3.25 2.37 1.15
CA TYR A 144 3.46 1.83 -0.19
C TYR A 144 3.77 2.91 -1.23
N LEU A 145 4.47 2.53 -2.29
CA LEU A 145 4.61 3.31 -3.52
C LEU A 145 3.64 2.74 -4.56
N ALA A 146 2.74 3.58 -5.06
CA ALA A 146 1.83 3.20 -6.13
C ALA A 146 2.53 3.20 -7.49
N ASN A 147 2.31 2.14 -8.28
CA ASN A 147 2.77 2.05 -9.67
C ASN A 147 1.56 1.76 -10.56
N TYR A 148 1.30 2.64 -11.50
CA TYR A 148 0.19 2.53 -12.43
C TYR A 148 0.56 1.69 -13.65
N HIS A 149 -0.37 0.83 -14.04
CA HIS A 149 -0.35 0.07 -15.27
C HIS A 149 -1.67 0.25 -15.99
N SER A 150 -1.62 0.80 -17.20
CA SER A 150 -2.77 0.83 -18.09
C SER A 150 -2.93 -0.55 -18.70
N ILE A 151 -4.09 -1.18 -18.45
CA ILE A 151 -4.51 -2.40 -19.14
C ILE A 151 -5.73 -2.07 -20.01
N PRO A 152 -6.04 -2.84 -21.08
CA PRO A 152 -7.00 -2.42 -22.09
C PRO A 152 -8.39 -2.01 -21.59
N THR A 153 -8.82 -2.48 -20.43
CA THR A 153 -10.16 -2.24 -19.87
C THR A 153 -10.16 -1.60 -18.49
N ALA A 154 -8.99 -1.35 -17.89
CA ALA A 154 -8.91 -0.88 -16.50
C ALA A 154 -7.58 -0.19 -16.20
N ALA A 155 -7.59 0.59 -15.12
CA ALA A 155 -6.41 0.99 -14.37
C ALA A 155 -6.00 -0.16 -13.45
N MET A 156 -4.72 -0.52 -13.44
CA MET A 156 -4.16 -1.39 -12.41
C MET A 156 -3.13 -0.63 -11.60
N TYR A 157 -3.29 -0.64 -10.28
CA TYR A 157 -2.27 -0.15 -9.35
C TYR A 157 -1.58 -1.32 -8.66
N VAL A 158 -0.25 -1.28 -8.66
CA VAL A 158 0.59 -2.18 -7.85
C VAL A 158 1.22 -1.37 -6.74
N LEU A 159 0.82 -1.66 -5.50
CA LEU A 159 1.38 -1.05 -4.30
C LEU A 159 2.62 -1.85 -3.86
N ASN A 160 3.79 -1.19 -3.93
CA ASN A 160 5.08 -1.76 -3.54
C ASN A 160 5.49 -1.26 -2.16
N PRO A 161 6.10 -2.09 -1.30
CA PRO A 161 6.32 -1.73 0.09
C PRO A 161 7.38 -0.62 0.21
N LEU A 162 7.13 0.34 1.09
CA LEU A 162 8.06 1.39 1.51
C LEU A 162 8.35 1.28 3.01
N PRO A 163 9.50 1.77 3.48
CA PRO A 163 9.76 1.86 4.91
C PRO A 163 8.77 2.83 5.58
N ALA A 164 8.46 2.58 6.86
CA ALA A 164 7.54 3.38 7.67
C ALA A 164 7.79 4.90 7.58
N SER A 165 9.06 5.30 7.54
CA SER A 165 9.50 6.68 7.45
C SER A 165 9.05 7.41 6.18
N ALA A 166 8.80 6.70 5.07
CA ALA A 166 8.31 7.32 3.84
C ALA A 166 6.89 7.89 4.00
N CYS A 167 6.08 7.30 4.88
CA CYS A 167 4.76 7.80 5.25
C CYS A 167 4.79 8.70 6.51
N GLY A 168 5.98 9.11 6.96
CA GLY A 168 6.14 9.92 8.18
C GLY A 168 5.85 9.17 9.48
N LEU A 169 5.80 7.83 9.45
CA LEU A 169 5.67 7.01 10.66
C LEU A 169 7.05 6.88 11.31
N THR A 170 7.13 7.08 12.63
CA THR A 170 8.36 6.87 13.39
C THR A 170 8.66 5.37 13.52
N GLN A 171 9.91 4.99 13.30
CA GLN A 171 10.40 3.63 13.59
C GLN A 171 10.57 3.42 15.10
#